data_AF-A0A7J0EM69-F1
#
_entry.id   AF-A0A7J0EM69-F1
#
_cell.length_a   1.000
_cell.length_b   1.000
_cell.length_c   1.000
_cell.angle_alpha   90.00
_cell.angle_beta   90.00
_cell.angle_gamma   90.00
#
_symmetry.space_group_name_H-M   'P 1'
#
loop_
_entity.id
_entity.type
_entity.pdbx_description
1 polymer ?
#
loop_
_entity_poly.entity_id
_entity_poly.type
_entity_poly.pdbx_seq_one_letter_code
_entity_poly.pdbx_strand_id
1 'polypeptide(L)'
;MGLSKNSSLALVCFAILAMVHSSLAQNSPQDYLNAHNTVRAQVGVGPMTWDPNVADFAQNYANQRAGDCAMIHSGGGGVYGENIATGSGDFTGAMAVDLWAGEEPDYDYNSNS
;
A
#
# COMPACT_ATOMS: atom_id res chain seq x y z
N MET A 1 24.88 34.09 23.24
CA MET A 1 23.99 34.07 22.05
C MET A 1 24.17 32.84 21.13
N GLY A 2 24.95 31.81 21.51
CA GLY A 2 25.20 30.62 20.65
C GLY A 2 24.36 29.37 20.96
N LEU A 3 23.74 29.27 22.13
CA LEU A 3 23.04 28.04 22.55
C LEU A 3 21.64 27.88 21.92
N SER A 4 20.93 28.98 21.67
CA SER A 4 19.55 28.95 21.15
C SER A 4 19.45 28.56 19.69
N LYS A 5 20.42 28.97 18.85
CA LYS A 5 20.44 28.66 17.42
C LYS A 5 20.64 27.17 17.14
N ASN A 6 21.46 26.50 17.95
CA ASN A 6 21.72 25.06 17.81
C ASN A 6 20.52 24.23 18.27
N SER A 7 19.81 24.69 19.31
CA SER A 7 18.56 24.07 19.80
C SER A 7 17.41 24.22 18.80
N SER A 8 17.25 25.41 18.19
CA SER A 8 16.27 25.63 17.12
C SER A 8 16.57 24.80 15.86
N LEU A 9 17.85 24.66 15.48
CA LEU A 9 18.23 23.84 14.33
C LEU A 9 17.95 22.35 14.58
N ALA A 10 18.22 21.84 15.78
CA ALA A 10 17.89 20.47 16.16
C ALA A 10 16.37 20.21 16.15
N LEU A 11 15.56 21.14 16.67
CA LEU A 11 14.10 21.05 16.68
C LEU A 11 13.51 21.01 15.26
N VAL A 12 14.04 21.82 14.34
CA VAL A 12 13.67 21.78 12.92
C VAL A 12 14.06 20.45 12.28
N CYS A 13 15.26 19.93 12.55
CA CYS A 13 15.66 18.62 12.04
C CYS A 13 14.77 17.48 12.56
N PHE A 14 14.40 17.49 13.85
CA PHE A 14 13.49 16.49 14.42
C PHE A 14 12.09 16.56 13.80
N ALA A 15 11.56 17.77 13.57
CA ALA A 15 10.26 17.94 12.92
C ALA A 15 10.28 17.42 11.46
N ILE A 16 11.35 17.71 10.71
CA ILE A 16 11.53 17.19 9.34
C ILE A 16 11.64 15.66 9.36
N LEU A 17 12.43 15.09 10.27
CA LEU A 17 12.60 13.63 10.38
C LEU A 17 11.27 12.93 10.71
N ALA A 18 10.47 13.51 11.60
CA ALA A 18 9.17 12.99 12.00
C ALA A 18 8.16 13.03 10.85
N MET A 19 8.10 14.14 10.09
CA MET A 19 7.22 14.25 8.93
C MET A 19 7.60 13.26 7.81
N VAL A 20 8.90 13.05 7.57
CA VAL A 20 9.39 12.05 6.60
C VAL A 20 9.09 10.61 7.07
N HIS A 21 9.17 10.34 8.37
CA HIS A 21 8.77 9.02 8.90
C HIS A 21 7.27 8.75 8.70
N SER A 22 6.41 9.74 8.96
CA SER A 22 4.96 9.58 8.81
C SER A 22 4.52 9.36 7.36
N SER A 23 5.16 10.01 6.38
CA SER A 23 4.83 9.83 4.96
C SER A 23 5.31 8.49 4.39
N LEU A 24 6.44 7.96 4.87
CA LEU A 24 6.90 6.61 4.53
C LEU A 24 6.10 5.52 5.26
N ALA A 25 5.54 5.82 6.43
CA ALA A 25 4.78 4.87 7.24
C ALA A 25 3.39 4.55 6.71
N GLN A 26 2.83 5.30 5.75
CA GLN A 26 1.48 5.04 5.22
C GLN A 26 1.43 3.97 4.12
N ASN A 27 2.58 3.48 3.66
CA ASN A 27 2.71 2.51 2.59
C ASN A 27 3.75 1.43 2.94
N SER A 28 3.88 1.11 4.22
CA SER A 28 4.77 0.02 4.65
C SER A 28 4.18 -1.34 4.23
N PRO A 29 5.01 -2.38 4.06
CA PRO A 29 4.53 -3.76 3.85
C PRO A 29 3.41 -4.19 4.81
N GLN A 30 3.50 -3.75 6.07
CA GLN A 30 2.56 -4.15 7.11
C GLN A 30 1.19 -3.50 6.93
N ASP A 31 1.09 -2.31 6.32
CA ASP A 31 -0.19 -1.65 6.08
C ASP A 31 -1.03 -2.43 5.06
N TYR A 32 -0.41 -2.82 3.95
CA TYR A 32 -1.03 -3.71 2.96
C TYR A 32 -1.43 -5.05 3.57
N LEU A 33 -0.52 -5.67 4.33
CA LEU A 33 -0.75 -7.00 4.91
C LEU A 33 -1.86 -6.97 5.97
N ASN A 34 -1.90 -5.95 6.82
CA ASN A 34 -2.92 -5.78 7.85
C ASN A 34 -4.30 -5.53 7.24
N ALA A 35 -4.39 -4.68 6.21
CA ALA A 35 -5.65 -4.43 5.52
C ALA A 35 -6.20 -5.73 4.91
N HIS A 36 -5.37 -6.47 4.17
CA HIS A 36 -5.78 -7.75 3.59
C HIS A 36 -6.20 -8.77 4.67
N ASN A 37 -5.40 -8.92 5.73
CA ASN A 37 -5.68 -9.90 6.78
C ASN A 37 -6.94 -9.53 7.59
N THR A 38 -7.27 -8.25 7.69
CA THR A 38 -8.53 -7.80 8.29
C THR A 38 -9.72 -8.26 7.46
N VAL A 39 -9.71 -8.01 6.14
CA VAL A 39 -10.79 -8.44 5.23
C VAL A 39 -10.90 -9.97 5.18
N ARG A 40 -9.78 -10.69 5.07
CA ARG A 40 -9.77 -12.16 5.08
C ARG A 40 -10.39 -12.75 6.35
N ALA A 41 -10.11 -12.15 7.51
CA ALA A 41 -10.67 -12.59 8.77
C ALA A 41 -12.20 -12.41 8.86
N GLN A 42 -12.76 -11.36 8.22
CA GLN A 42 -14.21 -11.12 8.20
C GLN A 42 -14.98 -12.27 7.53
N VAL A 43 -14.36 -12.93 6.56
CA VAL A 43 -14.94 -14.07 5.82
C VAL A 43 -14.36 -15.43 6.27
N GLY A 44 -13.65 -15.48 7.39
CA GLY A 44 -13.13 -16.73 7.97
C GLY A 44 -11.94 -17.36 7.22
N VAL A 45 -11.27 -16.60 6.36
CA VAL A 45 -10.10 -17.06 5.59
C VAL A 45 -8.81 -16.74 6.37
N GLY A 46 -7.88 -17.70 6.44
CA GLY A 46 -6.62 -17.56 7.18
C GLY A 46 -5.71 -16.43 6.66
N PRO A 47 -4.81 -15.87 7.49
CA PRO A 47 -3.99 -14.73 7.10
C PRO A 47 -2.93 -15.07 6.04
N MET A 48 -2.54 -14.06 5.27
CA MET A 48 -1.37 -14.08 4.39
C MET A 48 -0.11 -13.54 5.08
N THR A 49 1.04 -13.85 4.50
CA THR A 49 2.36 -13.34 4.90
C THR A 49 2.99 -12.54 3.76
N TRP A 50 3.83 -11.56 4.09
CA TRP A 50 4.55 -10.77 3.10
C TRP A 50 5.65 -11.58 2.41
N ASP A 51 5.72 -11.52 1.07
CA ASP A 51 6.84 -12.03 0.28
C ASP A 51 7.57 -10.84 -0.38
N PRO A 52 8.85 -10.60 -0.04
CA PRO A 52 9.61 -9.49 -0.63
C PRO A 52 9.76 -9.59 -2.15
N ASN A 53 9.78 -10.80 -2.74
CA ASN A 53 9.90 -10.96 -4.19
C ASN A 53 8.63 -10.50 -4.92
N VAL A 54 7.45 -10.77 -4.34
CA VAL A 54 6.16 -10.30 -4.89
C VAL A 54 6.09 -8.77 -4.80
N ALA A 55 6.56 -8.20 -3.69
CA ALA A 55 6.61 -6.75 -3.50
C ALA A 55 7.54 -6.08 -4.53
N ASP A 56 8.74 -6.62 -4.72
CA ASP A 56 9.69 -6.12 -5.72
C ASP A 56 9.12 -6.21 -7.13
N PHE A 57 8.46 -7.32 -7.47
CA PHE A 57 7.75 -7.47 -8.75
C PHE A 57 6.67 -6.38 -8.93
N ALA A 58 5.79 -6.22 -7.95
CA ALA A 58 4.69 -5.26 -7.99
C ALA A 58 5.18 -3.81 -8.09
N GLN A 59 6.20 -3.44 -7.30
CA GLN A 59 6.79 -2.10 -7.34
C GLN A 59 7.45 -1.81 -8.70
N ASN A 60 8.18 -2.77 -9.26
CA ASN A 60 8.79 -2.63 -10.58
C ASN A 60 7.74 -2.47 -11.68
N TYR A 61 6.60 -3.15 -11.58
CA TYR A 61 5.51 -3.00 -12.54
C TYR A 61 4.78 -1.66 -12.37
N ALA A 62 4.48 -1.24 -11.14
CA ALA A 62 3.88 0.06 -10.85
C ALA A 62 4.76 1.21 -11.38
N ASN A 63 6.08 1.12 -11.24
CA ASN A 63 7.02 2.10 -11.79
C ASN A 63 6.97 2.19 -13.32
N GLN A 64 6.71 1.08 -14.03
CA GLN A 64 6.52 1.10 -15.49
C GLN A 64 5.25 1.84 -15.91
N ARG A 65 4.20 1.78 -15.08
CA ARG A 65 2.90 2.43 -15.31
C ARG A 65 2.80 3.83 -14.71
N ALA A 66 3.76 4.26 -13.90
CA ALA A 66 3.72 5.58 -13.26
C ALA A 66 3.67 6.76 -14.26
N GLY A 67 4.13 6.58 -15.49
CA GLY A 67 4.09 7.61 -16.53
C GLY A 67 2.75 7.75 -17.25
N ASP A 68 1.95 6.69 -17.32
CA ASP A 68 0.67 6.66 -18.05
C ASP A 68 -0.56 6.42 -17.15
N CYS A 69 -0.32 5.95 -15.92
CA CYS A 69 -1.32 5.46 -14.97
C CYS A 69 -2.32 4.46 -15.59
N ALA A 70 -1.90 3.72 -16.62
CA ALA A 70 -2.77 2.82 -17.34
C ALA A 70 -3.08 1.57 -16.50
N MET A 71 -4.38 1.27 -16.36
CA MET A 71 -4.88 0.11 -15.62
C MET A 71 -4.78 -1.17 -16.45
N ILE A 72 -3.54 -1.55 -16.79
CA ILE A 72 -3.22 -2.73 -17.60
C ILE A 72 -2.55 -3.76 -16.71
N HIS A 73 -3.05 -4.98 -16.71
CA HIS A 73 -2.45 -6.08 -15.95
C HIS A 73 -1.08 -6.49 -16.51
N SER A 74 -0.13 -6.82 -15.62
CA SER A 74 1.20 -7.32 -16.00
C SER A 74 1.16 -8.76 -16.50
N GLY A 75 0.08 -9.49 -16.20
CA GLY A 75 0.01 -10.94 -16.35
C GLY A 75 0.80 -11.70 -15.27
N GLY A 76 1.30 -11.01 -14.23
CA GLY A 76 1.92 -11.60 -13.04
C GLY A 76 3.17 -12.43 -13.31
N GLY A 77 3.81 -12.25 -14.48
CA GLY A 77 4.89 -13.13 -14.95
C GLY A 77 4.48 -14.60 -15.09
N GLY A 78 3.17 -14.89 -15.12
CA GLY A 78 2.62 -16.24 -15.08
C GLY A 78 2.73 -16.96 -13.72
N VAL A 79 3.17 -16.26 -12.67
CA VAL A 79 3.42 -16.85 -11.34
C VAL A 79 2.61 -16.21 -10.22
N TYR A 80 2.22 -14.94 -10.37
CA TYR A 80 1.49 -14.19 -9.35
C TYR A 80 0.08 -13.80 -9.83
N GLY A 81 -0.89 -13.81 -8.90
CA GLY A 81 -2.13 -13.06 -9.09
C GLY A 81 -1.87 -11.55 -8.95
N GLU A 82 -2.79 -10.72 -9.45
CA GLU A 82 -2.60 -9.27 -9.46
C GLU A 82 -3.91 -8.52 -9.29
N ASN A 83 -3.92 -7.57 -8.35
CA ASN A 83 -4.87 -6.47 -8.32
C ASN A 83 -4.13 -5.17 -8.64
N ILE A 84 -4.80 -4.25 -9.33
CA ILE A 84 -4.28 -2.91 -9.65
C ILE A 84 -5.24 -1.85 -9.14
N ALA A 85 -4.69 -0.73 -8.69
CA ALA A 85 -5.47 0.43 -8.26
C ALA A 85 -4.76 1.69 -8.73
N THR A 86 -5.54 2.72 -9.04
CA THR A 86 -5.07 4.07 -9.31
C THR A 86 -5.89 5.05 -8.49
N GLY A 87 -5.25 6.12 -8.05
CA GLY A 87 -5.87 7.15 -7.24
C GLY A 87 -5.11 8.46 -7.36
N SER A 88 -5.66 9.52 -6.77
CA SER A 88 -5.06 10.86 -6.78
C SER A 88 -4.88 11.38 -5.35
N GLY A 89 -3.90 12.26 -5.14
CA GLY A 89 -3.61 12.81 -3.81
C GLY A 89 -2.97 11.79 -2.89
N ASP A 90 -3.32 11.83 -1.61
CA ASP A 90 -2.82 10.91 -0.58
C ASP A 90 -3.51 9.53 -0.69
N PHE A 91 -3.25 8.82 -1.78
CA PHE A 91 -3.79 7.48 -2.03
C PHE A 91 -2.84 6.42 -1.46
N THR A 92 -3.25 5.76 -0.38
CA THR A 92 -2.42 4.80 0.37
C THR A 92 -2.67 3.36 -0.04
N GLY A 93 -1.72 2.48 0.31
CA GLY A 93 -1.87 1.04 0.13
C GLY A 93 -3.10 0.45 0.81
N ALA A 94 -3.39 0.90 2.03
CA ALA A 94 -4.60 0.47 2.74
C ALA A 94 -5.88 0.90 2.01
N MET A 95 -5.92 2.12 1.45
CA MET A 95 -7.06 2.58 0.64
C MET A 95 -7.23 1.75 -0.63
N ALA A 96 -6.14 1.30 -1.26
CA ALA A 96 -6.23 0.39 -2.41
C ALA A 96 -6.84 -0.97 -2.03
N VAL A 97 -6.48 -1.51 -0.86
CA VAL A 97 -7.08 -2.76 -0.35
C VAL A 97 -8.55 -2.58 -0.01
N ASP A 98 -8.92 -1.48 0.65
CA ASP A 98 -10.32 -1.16 0.97
C ASP A 98 -11.15 -0.98 -0.30
N LEU A 99 -10.57 -0.39 -1.36
CA LEU A 99 -11.21 -0.26 -2.67
C LEU A 99 -11.55 -1.63 -3.26
N TRP A 100 -10.61 -2.57 -3.27
CA TRP A 100 -10.84 -3.94 -3.77
C TRP A 100 -11.82 -4.71 -2.89
N ALA A 101 -11.71 -4.59 -1.57
CA ALA A 101 -12.66 -5.22 -0.65
C ALA A 101 -14.08 -4.66 -0.78
N GLY A 102 -14.20 -3.39 -1.17
CA GLY A 102 -15.47 -2.72 -1.45
C GLY A 102 -16.26 -3.31 -2.62
N GLU A 103 -15.66 -4.22 -3.40
CA GLU A 103 -16.35 -4.99 -4.45
C GLU A 103 -17.19 -6.16 -3.86
N GLU A 104 -17.08 -6.46 -2.57
CA GLU A 104 -17.84 -7.53 -1.91
C GLU A 104 -19.36 -7.53 -2.19
N PRO A 105 -20.08 -6.39 -2.18
CA PRO A 105 -21.52 -6.37 -2.46
C PRO A 105 -21.90 -6.87 -3.85
N ASP A 106 -20.95 -6.89 -4.79
CA ASP A 106 -21.15 -7.35 -6.17
C ASP A 106 -20.85 -8.85 -6.33
N TYR A 107 -20.36 -9.53 -5.28
CA TYR A 107 -20.02 -10.95 -5.30
C TYR A 107 -21.11 -11.85 -4.69
N ASP A 108 -21.58 -12.85 -5.43
CA ASP A 108 -22.48 -13.89 -4.94
C ASP A 108 -21.73 -15.18 -4.60
N TYR A 109 -21.66 -15.47 -3.29
CA TYR A 109 -21.03 -16.66 -2.74
C TYR A 109 -21.65 -17.99 -3.21
N ASN A 110 -22.94 -18.02 -3.60
CA ASN A 110 -23.60 -19.26 -4.01
C ASN A 110 -23.24 -19.66 -5.43
N SER A 111 -23.07 -18.68 -6.31
CA SER A 111 -22.80 -18.88 -7.73
C SER A 111 -21.34 -18.62 -8.10
N ASN A 112 -20.53 -18.08 -7.18
CA ASN A 112 -19.14 -17.71 -7.38
C ASN A 112 -19.01 -16.76 -8.59
N SER A 113 -19.84 -15.70 -8.59
CA SER A 113 -19.93 -14.69 -9.64
C SER A 113 -19.91 -13.29 -9.06
#